data_AF-A0A0P7CJ98-F1
#
_entry.id   AF-A0A0P7CJ98-F1
#
_cell.length_a   1.000
_cell.length_b   1.000
_cell.length_c   1.000
_cell.angle_alpha   90.00
_cell.angle_beta   90.00
_cell.angle_gamma   90.00
#
_symmetry.space_group_name_H-M   'P 1'
#
loop_
_entity.id
_entity.type
_entity.pdbx_description
1 polymer ?
#
loop_
_entity_poly.entity_id
_entity_poly.type
_entity_poly.pdbx_seq_one_letter_code
_entity_poly.pdbx_strand_id
1 'polypeptide(L)'
;MIGPTNVFRVVSVASLPRTSLLPRRAEDEHLPDACVRTISPWRRRYRQAVPLRGGRDCCWYHGGDWHVASSLAVRLLREAARGGEADQDELGYQVVTAGRTVDLPGWERKAFESLLNDPICLEDGEYINGRHRASAMMAAGVRATVVQVVLWEE
;
A
#
# COMPACT_ATOMS: atom_id res chain seq x y z
N MET A 1 -1.27 11.41 -28.78
CA MET A 1 -0.48 10.89 -27.66
C MET A 1 -1.47 10.56 -26.56
N ILE A 2 -1.70 9.28 -26.30
CA ILE A 2 -2.48 8.84 -25.15
C ILE A 2 -1.53 8.93 -23.95
N GLY A 3 -1.97 9.60 -22.89
CA GLY A 3 -1.16 9.80 -21.69
C GLY A 3 -0.99 8.51 -20.88
N PRO A 4 -0.16 8.53 -19.82
CA PRO A 4 -0.03 7.38 -18.94
C PRO A 4 -1.38 7.05 -18.30
N THR A 5 -1.71 5.76 -18.24
CA THR A 5 -2.93 5.28 -17.58
C THR A 5 -2.58 4.77 -16.19
N ASN A 6 -3.33 5.22 -15.18
CA ASN A 6 -3.15 4.78 -13.81
C ASN A 6 -4.12 3.64 -13.49
N VAL A 7 -3.60 2.50 -13.04
CA VAL A 7 -4.44 1.33 -12.79
C VAL A 7 -4.26 0.83 -11.36
N PHE A 8 -5.37 0.69 -10.64
CA PHE A 8 -5.35 0.05 -9.33
C PHE A 8 -5.26 -1.48 -9.46
N ARG A 9 -4.31 -2.08 -8.74
CA ARG A 9 -4.08 -3.53 -8.72
C ARG A 9 -3.98 -4.06 -7.31
N VAL A 10 -4.52 -5.26 -7.08
CA VAL A 10 -4.23 -6.04 -5.88
C VAL A 10 -2.93 -6.80 -6.12
N VAL A 11 -1.95 -6.62 -5.26
CA VAL A 11 -0.64 -7.28 -5.34
C VAL A 11 -0.28 -7.95 -4.03
N SER A 12 0.61 -8.93 -4.09
CA SER A 12 1.25 -9.43 -2.87
C SER A 12 2.22 -8.38 -2.34
N VAL A 13 2.18 -8.09 -1.04
CA VAL A 13 3.19 -7.19 -0.45
C VAL A 13 4.59 -7.79 -0.57
N ALA A 14 4.69 -9.13 -0.59
CA ALA A 14 5.97 -9.82 -0.76
C ALA A 14 6.58 -9.66 -2.16
N SER A 15 5.77 -9.43 -3.19
CA SER A 15 6.23 -9.18 -4.56
C SER A 15 6.59 -7.71 -4.81
N LEU A 16 6.26 -6.80 -3.89
CA LEU A 16 6.64 -5.40 -4.03
C LEU A 16 8.17 -5.22 -4.06
N PRO A 17 8.67 -4.18 -4.76
CA PRO A 17 10.09 -3.92 -4.89
C PRO A 17 10.78 -3.84 -3.53
N ARG A 18 12.02 -4.30 -3.47
CA ARG A 18 12.76 -4.33 -2.20
C ARG A 18 13.20 -2.92 -1.84
N THR A 19 12.53 -2.32 -0.87
CA THR A 19 12.91 -1.02 -0.29
C THR A 19 14.33 -1.03 0.27
N SER A 20 14.77 -2.21 0.69
CA SER A 20 16.09 -2.51 1.21
C SER A 20 17.25 -2.26 0.22
N LEU A 21 16.94 -2.16 -1.08
CA LEU A 21 17.94 -1.95 -2.14
C LEU A 21 17.90 -0.53 -2.70
N LEU A 22 16.97 0.30 -2.24
CA LEU A 22 16.80 1.66 -2.74
C LEU A 22 17.50 2.64 -1.78
N PRO A 23 18.18 3.67 -2.31
CA PRO A 23 18.75 4.72 -1.47
C PRO A 23 17.65 5.46 -0.73
N ARG A 24 17.97 5.98 0.46
CA ARG A 24 17.09 6.89 1.19
C ARG A 24 16.81 8.10 0.30
N ARG A 25 15.54 8.48 0.16
CA ARG A 25 15.15 9.70 -0.56
C ARG A 25 15.01 10.84 0.44
N ALA A 26 15.10 12.08 -0.05
CA ALA A 26 14.97 13.29 0.79
C ALA A 26 13.65 13.30 1.60
N GLU A 27 12.56 12.80 1.03
CA GLU A 27 11.26 12.63 1.70
C GLU A 27 11.32 11.75 2.97
N ASP A 28 12.31 10.84 3.06
CA ASP A 28 12.48 9.94 4.20
C ASP A 28 13.48 10.46 5.25
N GLU A 29 14.09 11.64 5.06
CA GLU A 29 15.16 12.15 5.93
C GLU A 29 14.67 12.42 7.36
N HIS A 30 13.41 12.84 7.52
CA HIS A 30 12.79 13.15 8.82
C HIS A 30 12.40 11.90 9.63
N LEU A 31 12.52 10.70 9.04
CA LEU A 31 12.08 9.46 9.66
C LEU A 31 13.21 8.78 10.44
N PRO A 32 12.92 8.04 11.52
CA PRO A 32 13.94 7.22 12.15
C PRO A 32 14.47 6.14 11.19
N ASP A 33 15.77 5.86 11.21
CA ASP A 33 16.40 4.82 10.38
C ASP A 33 15.75 3.43 10.54
N ALA A 34 15.16 3.17 11.71
CA ALA A 34 14.44 1.95 12.01
C ALA A 34 13.15 1.76 11.17
N CYS A 35 12.56 2.85 10.65
CA CYS A 35 11.30 2.85 9.90
C CYS A 35 11.48 2.44 8.44
N VAL A 36 12.61 2.79 7.83
CA VAL A 36 12.94 2.49 6.42
C VAL A 36 13.98 1.37 6.33
N ARG A 37 14.37 0.79 7.48
CA ARG A 37 15.45 -0.20 7.54
C ARG A 37 15.18 -1.40 6.63
N THR A 38 16.22 -1.76 5.90
CA THR A 38 16.42 -3.00 5.14
C THR A 38 15.87 -4.23 5.91
N ILE A 39 14.69 -4.73 5.52
CA ILE A 39 14.20 -6.04 5.99
C ILE A 39 14.84 -7.10 5.10
N SER A 40 15.77 -7.88 5.67
CA SER A 40 16.42 -9.00 4.97
C SER A 40 15.41 -9.97 4.35
N PRO A 41 15.72 -10.65 3.22
CA PRO A 41 14.79 -11.56 2.54
C PRO A 41 14.19 -12.65 3.44
N TRP A 42 14.98 -13.24 4.34
CA TRP A 42 14.49 -14.25 5.28
C TRP A 42 13.50 -13.68 6.29
N ARG A 43 13.74 -12.46 6.81
CA ARG A 43 12.79 -11.77 7.70
C ARG A 43 11.49 -11.44 6.97
N ARG A 44 11.53 -11.04 5.70
CA ARG A 44 10.31 -10.84 4.89
C ARG A 44 9.49 -12.13 4.82
N ARG A 45 10.13 -13.25 4.49
CA ARG A 45 9.47 -14.58 4.47
C ARG A 45 8.91 -14.96 5.84
N TYR A 46 9.67 -14.75 6.90
CA TYR A 46 9.21 -14.99 8.26
C TYR A 46 7.98 -14.15 8.61
N ARG A 47 7.95 -12.86 8.26
CA ARG A 47 6.78 -12.00 8.52
C ARG A 47 5.53 -12.42 7.75
N GLN A 48 5.69 -13.00 6.56
CA GLN A 48 4.57 -13.55 5.81
C GLN A 48 4.00 -14.84 6.45
N ALA A 49 4.84 -15.59 7.17
CA ALA A 49 4.43 -16.77 7.92
C ALA A 49 3.87 -16.42 9.32
N VAL A 50 4.49 -15.46 10.00
CA VAL A 50 4.17 -15.02 11.36
C VAL A 50 3.92 -13.51 11.35
N PRO A 51 2.69 -13.08 11.00
CA PRO A 51 2.36 -11.66 10.91
C PRO A 51 2.36 -11.01 12.30
N LEU A 52 2.78 -9.75 12.35
CA LEU A 52 2.63 -8.92 13.54
C LEU A 52 1.33 -8.14 13.42
N ARG A 53 0.55 -8.15 14.51
CA ARG A 53 -0.65 -7.33 14.67
C ARG A 53 -0.35 -6.16 15.59
N GLY A 54 -0.96 -5.01 15.30
CA GLY A 54 -0.78 -3.79 16.06
C GLY A 54 0.33 -2.87 15.55
N GLY A 55 0.38 -1.68 16.15
CA GLY A 55 1.30 -0.62 15.80
C GLY A 55 2.64 -0.67 16.52
N ARG A 56 3.60 0.13 16.04
CA ARG A 56 4.87 0.50 16.67
C ARG A 56 4.94 2.01 16.73
N ASP A 57 5.54 2.55 17.78
CA ASP A 57 5.56 4.00 18.04
C ASP A 57 6.66 4.76 17.25
N CYS A 58 7.21 4.16 16.20
CA CYS A 58 8.34 4.74 15.48
C CYS A 58 7.93 5.79 14.43
N CYS A 59 6.73 5.71 13.86
CA CYS A 59 6.13 6.74 13.01
C CYS A 59 4.63 6.47 12.80
N TRP A 60 3.91 7.44 12.25
CA TRP A 60 2.48 7.28 11.95
C TRP A 60 2.17 6.03 11.10
N TYR A 61 2.97 5.76 10.07
CA TYR A 61 2.79 4.58 9.22
C TYR A 61 3.01 3.26 9.95
N HIS A 62 3.71 3.24 11.08
CA HIS A 62 3.84 2.02 11.87
C HIS A 62 2.81 1.94 12.98
N GLY A 63 2.01 2.98 13.22
CA GLY A 63 1.19 3.14 14.42
C GLY A 63 -0.08 2.29 14.53
N GLY A 64 -0.46 1.48 13.53
CA GLY A 64 -1.69 0.67 13.62
C GLY A 64 -1.74 -0.53 12.68
N ASP A 65 -2.92 -1.15 12.57
CA ASP A 65 -3.09 -2.45 11.90
C ASP A 65 -3.35 -2.31 10.38
N TRP A 66 -2.27 -2.35 9.60
CA TRP A 66 -2.36 -2.39 8.13
C TRP A 66 -3.11 -3.58 7.56
N HIS A 67 -3.28 -4.67 8.30
CA HIS A 67 -4.04 -5.82 7.83
C HIS A 67 -5.52 -5.46 7.68
N VAL A 68 -6.07 -4.66 8.60
CA VAL A 68 -7.46 -4.19 8.52
C VAL A 68 -7.65 -3.28 7.32
N ALA A 69 -6.83 -2.23 7.21
CA ALA A 69 -6.89 -1.27 6.11
C ALA A 69 -6.70 -1.94 4.74
N SER A 70 -5.68 -2.82 4.61
CA SER A 70 -5.40 -3.50 3.34
C SER A 70 -6.47 -4.52 2.98
N SER A 71 -7.00 -5.28 3.96
CA SER A 71 -8.07 -6.25 3.70
C SER A 71 -9.34 -5.57 3.21
N LEU A 72 -9.69 -4.42 3.79
CA LEU A 72 -10.83 -3.64 3.32
C LEU A 72 -10.62 -3.11 1.91
N ALA A 73 -9.46 -2.48 1.64
CA ALA A 73 -9.14 -1.96 0.32
C ALA A 73 -9.14 -3.06 -0.76
N VAL A 74 -8.51 -4.21 -0.48
CA VAL A 74 -8.52 -5.36 -1.40
C VAL A 74 -9.93 -5.87 -1.65
N ARG A 75 -10.77 -5.99 -0.60
CA ARG A 75 -12.14 -6.46 -0.73
C ARG A 75 -12.96 -5.51 -1.61
N LEU A 76 -12.98 -4.23 -1.28
CA LEU A 76 -13.78 -3.24 -1.99
C LEU A 76 -13.29 -3.02 -3.43
N LEU A 77 -11.98 -3.04 -3.69
CA LEU A 77 -11.45 -2.96 -5.05
C LEU A 77 -11.88 -4.16 -5.90
N ARG A 78 -11.90 -5.37 -5.33
CA ARG A 78 -12.40 -6.57 -6.03
C ARG A 78 -13.91 -6.52 -6.26
N GLU A 79 -14.67 -5.96 -5.33
CA GLU A 79 -16.12 -5.77 -5.48
C GLU A 79 -16.42 -4.77 -6.61
N ALA A 80 -15.73 -3.62 -6.62
CA ALA A 80 -15.87 -2.61 -7.67
C ALA A 80 -15.47 -3.16 -9.05
N ALA A 81 -14.35 -3.89 -9.15
CA ALA A 81 -13.91 -4.49 -10.41
C ALA A 81 -14.87 -5.57 -10.96
N ARG A 82 -15.71 -6.18 -10.12
CA ARG A 82 -16.75 -7.13 -10.55
C ARG A 82 -18.03 -6.45 -11.04
N GLY A 83 -18.23 -5.17 -10.69
CA GLY A 83 -19.42 -4.39 -11.03
C GLY A 83 -19.50 -3.93 -12.48
N GLY A 84 -18.45 -4.13 -13.30
CA GLY A 84 -18.35 -3.65 -14.68
C GLY A 84 -17.23 -2.62 -14.87
N GLU A 85 -17.07 -2.12 -16.10
CA GLU A 85 -16.03 -1.17 -16.58
C GLU A 85 -16.07 0.17 -15.84
N ALA A 86 -15.77 0.17 -14.54
CA ALA A 86 -15.43 1.39 -13.84
C ALA A 86 -14.17 1.95 -14.49
N ASP A 87 -14.25 3.21 -14.91
CA ASP A 87 -13.09 4.00 -15.28
C ASP A 87 -12.02 3.83 -14.19
N GLN A 88 -10.79 3.49 -14.60
CA GLN A 88 -9.69 3.26 -13.65
C GLN A 88 -9.38 4.52 -12.84
N ASP A 89 -9.63 5.69 -13.43
CA ASP A 89 -9.45 6.98 -12.76
C ASP A 89 -10.52 7.21 -11.67
N GLU A 90 -11.73 6.66 -11.83
CA GLU A 90 -12.81 6.76 -10.84
C GLU A 90 -12.79 5.64 -9.79
N LEU A 91 -12.14 4.51 -10.09
CA LEU A 91 -12.15 3.32 -9.25
C LEU A 91 -11.66 3.60 -7.82
N GLY A 92 -10.62 4.43 -7.67
CA GLY A 92 -10.12 4.85 -6.36
C GLY A 92 -11.18 5.60 -5.55
N TYR A 93 -11.91 6.53 -6.17
CA TYR A 93 -12.96 7.32 -5.53
C TYR A 93 -14.15 6.45 -5.11
N GLN A 94 -14.57 5.52 -5.98
CA GLN A 94 -15.65 4.57 -5.67
C GLN A 94 -15.30 3.71 -4.45
N VAL A 95 -14.07 3.20 -4.39
CA VAL A 95 -13.61 2.37 -3.27
C VAL A 95 -13.53 3.18 -1.98
N VAL A 96 -13.00 4.41 -2.01
CA VAL A 96 -13.01 5.32 -0.84
C VAL A 96 -14.43 5.56 -0.36
N THR A 97 -15.35 5.87 -1.28
CA THR A 97 -16.76 6.15 -0.97
C THR A 97 -17.44 4.95 -0.32
N ALA A 98 -17.25 3.74 -0.86
CA ALA A 98 -17.77 2.52 -0.28
C ALA A 98 -17.20 2.27 1.13
N GLY A 99 -15.90 2.52 1.34
CA GLY A 99 -15.24 2.37 2.63
C GLY A 99 -15.73 3.33 3.72
N ARG A 100 -16.35 4.47 3.38
CA ARG A 100 -16.95 5.40 4.36
C ARG A 100 -18.10 4.79 5.14
N THR A 101 -18.78 3.79 4.56
CA THR A 101 -19.90 3.08 5.22
C THR A 101 -19.45 2.05 6.25
N VAL A 102 -18.17 1.66 6.24
CA VAL A 102 -17.61 0.72 7.19
C VAL A 102 -17.13 1.47 8.42
N ASP A 103 -17.55 1.04 9.60
CA ASP A 103 -17.03 1.59 10.85
C ASP A 103 -15.59 1.10 11.07
N LEU A 104 -14.66 2.06 11.15
CA LEU A 104 -13.23 1.83 11.32
C LEU A 104 -12.70 2.80 12.36
N PRO A 105 -11.82 2.35 13.27
CA PRO A 105 -11.13 3.25 14.18
C PRO A 105 -10.28 4.27 13.40
N GLY A 106 -9.95 5.39 14.06
CA GLY A 106 -9.41 6.57 13.39
C GLY A 106 -8.09 6.35 12.64
N TRP A 107 -7.21 5.49 13.15
CA TRP A 107 -5.95 5.17 12.45
C TRP A 107 -6.23 4.31 11.21
N GLU A 108 -7.00 3.23 11.35
CA GLU A 108 -7.35 2.30 10.27
C GLU A 108 -8.11 2.99 9.15
N ARG A 109 -9.00 3.94 9.48
CA ARG A 109 -9.71 4.77 8.49
C ARG A 109 -8.73 5.58 7.65
N LYS A 110 -7.83 6.33 8.30
CA LYS A 110 -6.82 7.15 7.62
C LYS A 110 -5.84 6.28 6.82
N ALA A 111 -5.46 5.12 7.36
CA ALA A 111 -4.61 4.16 6.67
C ALA A 111 -5.29 3.61 5.40
N PHE A 112 -6.57 3.24 5.49
CA PHE A 112 -7.38 2.82 4.34
C PHE A 112 -7.47 3.93 3.28
N GLU A 113 -7.85 5.15 3.68
CA GLU A 113 -7.95 6.30 2.76
C GLU A 113 -6.61 6.61 2.08
N SER A 114 -5.49 6.49 2.82
CA SER A 114 -4.15 6.70 2.26
C SER A 114 -3.79 5.70 1.18
N LEU A 115 -4.40 4.51 1.13
CA LEU A 115 -4.09 3.55 0.06
C LEU A 115 -4.64 3.97 -1.29
N LEU A 116 -5.58 4.91 -1.32
CA LEU A 116 -6.30 5.31 -2.52
C LEU A 116 -6.13 6.79 -2.86
N ASN A 117 -6.11 7.68 -1.87
CA ASN A 117 -5.91 9.12 -2.08
C ASN A 117 -4.45 9.48 -2.36
N ASP A 118 -3.52 8.73 -1.80
CA ASP A 118 -2.07 8.90 -1.97
C ASP A 118 -1.49 7.50 -2.16
N PRO A 119 -1.71 6.77 -3.27
CA PRO A 119 -1.49 5.33 -3.30
C PRO A 119 -0.03 4.91 -3.17
N ILE A 120 0.21 3.62 -2.90
CA ILE A 120 1.52 3.02 -3.21
C ILE A 120 1.60 2.98 -4.74
N CYS A 121 2.46 3.80 -5.33
CA CYS A 121 2.51 4.03 -6.77
C CYS A 121 3.78 3.45 -7.37
N LEU A 122 3.62 2.65 -8.43
CA LEU A 122 4.69 1.98 -9.15
C LEU A 122 4.73 2.41 -10.62
N GLU A 123 5.92 2.72 -11.12
CA GLU A 123 6.22 2.93 -12.54
C GLU A 123 7.45 2.11 -12.88
N ASP A 124 7.39 1.31 -13.95
CA ASP A 124 8.45 0.38 -14.36
C ASP A 124 8.99 -0.52 -13.22
N GLY A 125 8.12 -0.86 -12.26
CA GLY A 125 8.48 -1.67 -11.10
C GLY A 125 9.28 -0.92 -10.03
N GLU A 126 9.41 0.40 -10.13
CA GLU A 126 10.01 1.26 -9.11
C GLU A 126 8.95 2.07 -8.36
N TYR A 127 9.26 2.44 -7.10
CA TYR A 127 8.35 3.28 -6.33
C TYR A 127 8.41 4.73 -6.80
N ILE A 128 7.30 5.29 -7.25
CA ILE A 128 7.13 6.74 -7.28
C ILE A 128 6.68 7.21 -5.89
N ASN A 129 5.81 6.44 -5.23
CA ASN A 129 5.24 6.79 -3.93
C ASN A 129 4.96 5.55 -3.06
N GLY A 130 4.81 5.76 -1.75
CA GLY A 130 4.34 4.75 -0.81
C GLY A 130 5.39 3.71 -0.41
N ARG A 131 6.67 3.96 -0.70
CA ARG A 131 7.80 3.10 -0.29
C ARG A 131 7.79 2.78 1.20
N HIS A 132 7.54 3.79 2.04
CA HIS A 132 7.49 3.61 3.48
C HIS A 132 6.28 2.78 3.91
N ARG A 133 5.10 3.03 3.34
CA ARG A 133 3.90 2.21 3.60
C ARG A 133 4.11 0.76 3.23
N ALA A 134 4.70 0.49 2.05
CA ALA A 134 5.06 -0.86 1.65
C ALA A 134 6.05 -1.53 2.63
N SER A 135 7.02 -0.77 3.15
CA SER A 135 7.95 -1.26 4.18
C SER A 135 7.23 -1.59 5.49
N ALA A 136 6.34 -0.72 5.97
CA ALA A 136 5.56 -0.94 7.18
C ALA A 136 4.64 -2.16 7.05
N MET A 137 3.95 -2.30 5.92
CA MET A 137 3.12 -3.47 5.60
C MET A 137 3.93 -4.76 5.58
N MET A 138 5.12 -4.74 4.98
CA MET A 138 6.02 -5.89 4.97
C MET A 138 6.53 -6.25 6.35
N ALA A 139 6.86 -5.25 7.19
CA ALA A 139 7.26 -5.45 8.58
C ALA A 139 6.12 -6.07 9.41
N ALA A 140 4.88 -5.64 9.17
CA ALA A 140 3.67 -6.16 9.79
C ALA A 140 3.25 -7.55 9.24
N GLY A 141 3.79 -7.98 8.10
CA GLY A 141 3.44 -9.25 7.48
C GLY A 141 2.09 -9.24 6.74
N VAL A 142 1.66 -8.06 6.26
CA VAL A 142 0.48 -7.95 5.39
C VAL A 142 0.73 -8.77 4.13
N ARG A 143 -0.27 -9.56 3.70
CA ARG A 143 -0.13 -10.48 2.57
C ARG A 143 -0.39 -9.84 1.22
N ALA A 144 -1.46 -9.06 1.14
CA ALA A 144 -1.90 -8.39 -0.07
C ALA A 144 -2.35 -6.97 0.24
N THR A 145 -2.14 -6.07 -0.72
CA THR A 145 -2.57 -4.69 -0.65
C THR A 145 -2.91 -4.17 -2.04
N VAL A 146 -3.35 -2.93 -2.13
CA VAL A 146 -3.63 -2.23 -3.38
C VAL A 146 -2.47 -1.31 -3.74
N VAL A 147 -2.15 -1.24 -5.02
CA VAL A 147 -1.17 -0.30 -5.60
C VAL A 147 -1.79 0.39 -6.80
N GLN A 148 -1.30 1.58 -7.13
CA GLN A 148 -1.48 2.21 -8.43
C GLN A 148 -0.27 1.88 -9.29
N VAL A 149 -0.49 1.40 -10.52
CA VAL A 149 0.56 1.15 -11.50
C VAL A 149 0.37 2.12 -12.64
N VAL A 150 1.43 2.87 -12.96
CA VAL A 150 1.50 3.73 -14.14
C VAL A 150 1.84 2.86 -15.33
N LEU A 151 0.98 2.86 -16.34
CA LEU A 151 1.19 2.16 -17.61
C LEU A 151 1.32 3.18 -18.73
N TRP A 152 2.35 3.03 -19.55
CA TRP A 152 2.51 3.78 -20.80
C TRP A 152 1.99 2.92 -21.94
N GLU A 153 1.02 3.41 -22.72
CA GLU A 153 0.62 2.74 -23.96
C GLU A 153 1.73 2.93 -25.00
N GLU A 154 2.13 1.84 -25.66
CA GLU A 154 3.09 1.86 -26.78
C GLU A 154 2.46 2.42 -28.07
#